data_AF-A0A4U7BSJ0-F1
#
_entry.id   AF-A0A4U7BSJ0-F1
#
_cell.length_a   1.000
_cell.length_b   1.000
_cell.length_c   1.000
_cell.angle_alpha   90.00
_cell.angle_beta   90.00
_cell.angle_gamma   90.00
#
_symmetry.space_group_name_H-M   'P 1'
#
loop_
_entity.id
_entity.type
_entity.pdbx_description
1 polymer ?
#
loop_
_entity_poly.entity_id
_entity_poly.type
_entity_poly.pdbx_seq_one_letter_code
_entity_poly.pdbx_strand_id
1 'polypeptide(L)'
;MLNVEIEGDRMLASAERGDISLVVEAPAGTSEEEISETLSGVPESIERTSKRFAETTTMSANTTEDDGSSAVEDTADDDFGGGA
;
A
#
# COMPACT_ATOMS: atom_id res chain seq x y z
N MET A 1 -2.73 1.11 -24.25
CA MET A 1 -2.72 -0.13 -25.06
C MET A 1 -3.13 -1.25 -24.13
N LEU A 2 -4.06 -2.11 -24.55
CA LEU A 2 -4.49 -3.28 -23.77
C LEU A 2 -3.79 -4.50 -24.38
N ASN A 3 -3.12 -5.31 -23.57
CA ASN A 3 -2.51 -6.56 -24.00
C ASN A 3 -3.23 -7.72 -23.31
N VAL A 4 -3.56 -8.76 -24.07
CA VAL A 4 -4.40 -9.85 -23.59
C VAL A 4 -3.72 -11.19 -23.83
N GLU A 5 -3.59 -11.98 -22.78
CA GLU A 5 -3.04 -13.34 -22.80
C GLU A 5 -4.10 -14.33 -22.26
N ILE A 6 -4.21 -15.51 -22.86
CA ILE A 6 -5.18 -16.54 -22.45
C ILE A 6 -4.43 -17.79 -22.02
N GLU A 7 -4.62 -18.22 -20.78
CA GLU A 7 -4.07 -19.46 -20.21
C GLU A 7 -5.22 -20.38 -19.75
N GLY A 8 -5.52 -21.39 -20.58
CA GLY A 8 -6.61 -22.33 -20.29
C GLY A 8 -7.98 -21.65 -20.29
N ASP A 9 -8.64 -21.63 -19.13
CA ASP A 9 -9.95 -21.00 -18.93
C ASP A 9 -9.85 -19.56 -18.37
N ARG A 10 -8.63 -19.02 -18.28
CA ARG A 10 -8.38 -17.67 -17.72
C ARG A 10 -7.74 -16.76 -18.77
N MET A 11 -8.14 -15.50 -18.72
CA MET A 11 -7.61 -14.40 -19.53
C MET A 11 -6.95 -13.38 -18.60
N LEU A 12 -5.71 -13.01 -18.91
CA LEU A 12 -4.96 -11.94 -18.27
C LEU A 12 -4.90 -10.75 -19.22
N ALA A 13 -5.51 -9.63 -18.81
CA ALA A 13 -5.43 -8.38 -19.54
C ALA A 13 -4.55 -7.40 -18.79
N SER A 14 -3.50 -6.91 -19.44
CA SER A 14 -2.63 -5.86 -18.91
C SER A 14 -2.86 -4.54 -19.63
N ALA A 15 -2.91 -3.46 -18.86
CA ALA A 15 -3.09 -2.11 -19.37
C ALA A 15 -2.06 -1.17 -18.75
N GLU A 16 -1.35 -0.44 -19.60
CA GLU A 16 -0.49 0.68 -19.18
C GLU A 16 -1.28 2.00 -19.25
N ARG A 17 -1.31 2.72 -18.14
CA ARG A 17 -2.04 3.99 -17.98
C ARG A 17 -1.14 5.02 -17.32
N GLY A 18 -0.26 5.66 -18.09
CA GLY A 18 0.69 6.65 -17.55
C GLY A 18 1.70 5.98 -16.62
N ASP A 19 1.75 6.41 -15.36
CA ASP A 19 2.70 5.90 -14.34
C ASP A 19 2.28 4.57 -13.69
N ILE A 20 1.11 4.03 -14.05
CA ILE A 20 0.56 2.80 -13.46
C ILE A 20 0.40 1.69 -14.51
N SER A 21 0.75 0.48 -14.08
CA SER A 21 0.51 -0.76 -14.79
C SER A 21 -0.56 -1.57 -14.06
N LEU A 22 -1.60 -1.99 -14.77
CA LEU A 22 -2.71 -2.76 -14.21
C LEU A 22 -2.79 -4.12 -14.90
N VAL A 23 -3.06 -5.18 -14.14
CA VAL A 23 -3.32 -6.53 -14.66
C VAL A 23 -4.67 -6.99 -14.10
N VAL A 24 -5.53 -7.50 -14.98
CA VAL A 24 -6.88 -7.98 -14.68
C VAL A 24 -6.99 -9.43 -15.10
N GLU A 25 -7.48 -10.28 -14.20
CA GLU A 25 -7.85 -11.67 -14.52
C GLU A 25 -9.36 -11.72 -14.81
N ALA A 26 -9.72 -12.35 -15.93
CA ALA A 26 -11.10 -12.60 -16.35
C ALA A 26 -11.24 -14.05 -16.87
N PRO A 27 -12.45 -14.60 -16.96
CA PRO A 27 -12.67 -15.88 -17.64
C PRO A 27 -12.24 -15.83 -19.11
N ALA A 28 -11.83 -16.97 -19.66
CA ALA A 28 -11.56 -17.10 -21.08
C ALA A 28 -12.85 -16.86 -21.88
N GLY A 29 -12.77 -15.99 -22.89
CA GLY A 29 -13.92 -15.60 -23.72
C GLY A 29 -14.56 -14.28 -23.34
N THR A 30 -14.10 -13.61 -22.26
CA THR A 30 -14.43 -12.20 -22.05
C THR A 30 -13.85 -11.36 -23.19
N SER A 31 -14.67 -10.46 -23.76
CA SER A 31 -14.26 -9.67 -24.91
C SER A 31 -13.36 -8.50 -24.47
N GLU A 32 -12.43 -8.09 -25.34
CA GLU A 32 -11.58 -6.91 -25.09
C GLU A 32 -12.41 -5.65 -24.81
N GLU A 33 -13.58 -5.53 -25.46
CA GLU A 33 -14.54 -4.44 -25.24
C GLU A 33 -15.12 -4.43 -23.82
N GLU A 34 -15.46 -5.59 -23.26
CA GLU A 34 -15.97 -5.70 -21.88
C GLU A 34 -14.88 -5.35 -20.86
N ILE A 35 -13.64 -5.78 -21.10
CA ILE A 35 -12.50 -5.43 -20.26
C ILE A 35 -12.21 -3.93 -20.36
N SER A 36 -12.23 -3.37 -21.56
CA SER A 36 -12.00 -1.94 -21.79
C SER A 36 -13.10 -1.08 -21.15
N GLU A 37 -14.37 -1.49 -21.24
CA GLU A 37 -15.49 -0.82 -20.59
C GLU A 37 -15.32 -0.83 -19.06
N THR A 38 -14.99 -2.00 -18.49
CA THR A 38 -14.72 -2.14 -17.05
C THR A 38 -13.56 -1.24 -16.60
N LEU A 39 -12.51 -1.14 -17.42
CA LEU A 39 -11.33 -0.31 -17.15
C LEU A 39 -11.52 1.18 -17.44
N SER A 40 -12.62 1.59 -18.07
CA SER A 40 -12.86 3.00 -18.44
C SER A 40 -13.04 3.92 -17.23
N GLY A 41 -13.58 3.40 -16.12
CA GLY A 41 -13.82 4.16 -14.88
C GLY A 41 -12.64 4.16 -13.90
N VAL A 42 -11.60 3.36 -14.16
CA VAL A 42 -10.41 3.28 -13.30
C VAL A 42 -9.64 4.61 -13.23
N PRO A 43 -9.37 5.33 -14.33
CA PRO A 43 -8.67 6.62 -14.28
C PRO A 43 -9.38 7.64 -13.37
N GLU A 44 -10.69 7.81 -13.54
CA GLU A 44 -11.49 8.75 -12.73
C GLU A 44 -11.50 8.35 -11.25
N SER A 45 -11.58 7.05 -10.96
CA SER A 45 -11.53 6.52 -9.59
C SER A 45 -10.17 6.78 -8.92
N ILE A 46 -9.08 6.68 -9.68
CA ILE A 46 -7.72 6.96 -9.21
C ILE A 46 -7.54 8.45 -8.93
N GLU A 47 -7.99 9.34 -9.83
CA GLU A 47 -7.93 10.80 -9.59
C GLU A 47 -8.74 11.20 -8.36
N ARG A 48 -9.97 10.69 -8.24
CA ARG A 48 -10.84 10.94 -7.09
C ARG A 48 -10.20 10.49 -5.77
N THR A 49 -9.60 9.30 -5.77
CA THR A 49 -8.96 8.74 -4.58
C THR A 49 -7.69 9.52 -4.24
N SER A 50 -6.83 9.78 -5.23
CA SER A 50 -5.59 10.55 -5.07
C SER A 50 -5.88 11.95 -4.52
N LYS A 51 -6.94 12.60 -5.02
CA LYS A 51 -7.39 13.89 -4.52
C LYS A 51 -7.74 13.84 -3.02
N ARG A 52 -8.45 12.81 -2.56
CA ARG A 52 -8.74 12.65 -1.12
C ARG A 52 -7.50 12.50 -0.24
N PHE A 53 -6.48 11.78 -0.72
CA PHE A 53 -5.22 11.63 0.02
C PHE A 53 -4.37 12.91 -0.02
N ALA A 54 -4.35 13.62 -1.15
CA ALA A 54 -3.67 14.90 -1.29
C ALA A 54 -4.32 15.98 -0.40
N GLU A 55 -5.66 16.07 -0.40
CA GLU A 55 -6.44 17.01 0.42
C GLU A 55 -6.34 16.71 1.93
N THR A 56 -5.99 15.48 2.32
CA THR A 56 -5.77 15.07 3.72
C THR A 56 -4.37 15.41 4.24
N THR A 57 -3.54 16.13 3.47
CA THR A 57 -2.20 16.58 3.94
C THR A 57 -2.30 17.76 4.93
N THR A 58 -2.98 17.52 6.04
CA THR A 58 -2.59 18.02 7.36
C THR A 58 -2.75 16.86 8.32
N MET A 59 -1.96 15.80 8.12
CA MET A 59 -1.58 14.98 9.26
C MET A 59 -0.63 15.83 10.07
N SER A 60 -1.15 16.46 11.13
CA SER A 60 -0.31 17.03 12.18
C SER A 60 0.71 15.97 12.54
N ALA A 61 2.00 16.29 12.41
CA ALA A 61 3.07 15.43 12.84
C ALA A 61 2.82 15.15 14.34
N ASN A 62 2.27 13.99 14.66
CA ASN A 62 2.25 13.48 16.01
C ASN A 62 3.68 13.02 16.26
N THR A 63 4.57 13.98 16.49
CA THR A 63 5.86 13.72 17.10
C THR A 63 5.52 12.99 18.39
N THR A 64 5.90 11.73 18.51
CA THR A 64 6.07 11.14 19.84
C THR A 64 7.07 12.04 20.55
N GLU A 65 6.56 12.96 21.36
CA GLU A 65 7.38 13.70 22.30
C GLU A 65 8.04 12.64 23.16
N ASP A 66 9.37 12.61 23.14
CA ASP A 66 10.17 11.83 24.06
C ASP A 66 9.78 12.28 25.46
N ASP A 67 9.05 11.45 26.20
CA ASP A 67 8.56 11.75 27.57
C ASP A 67 9.71 11.77 28.59
N GLY A 68 10.98 11.88 28.15
CA GLY A 68 12.13 12.02 29.03
C GLY A 68 12.22 10.94 30.09
N SER A 69 11.65 9.75 29.86
CA SER A 69 11.88 8.56 30.68
C SER A 69 13.28 8.06 30.37
N SER A 70 14.22 8.83 30.90
CA SER A 70 15.62 8.51 31.06
C SER A 70 15.73 7.07 31.52
N ALA A 71 16.61 6.36 30.81
CA ALA A 71 16.95 4.98 31.04
C ALA A 71 17.05 4.68 32.54
N VAL A 72 16.46 3.56 32.92
CA VAL A 72 16.68 2.84 34.17
C VAL A 72 18.07 3.14 34.75
N GLU A 73 18.10 3.77 35.93
CA GLU A 73 19.34 3.94 36.67
C GLU A 73 19.78 2.53 37.11
N ASP A 74 20.73 1.97 36.36
CA ASP A 74 21.54 0.84 36.77
C ASP A 74 22.45 1.29 37.91
N THR A 75 21.90 1.35 39.12
CA THR A 75 22.71 1.28 40.35
C THR A 75 22.57 -0.12 40.90
N ALA A 76 23.28 -1.05 40.27
CA ALA A 76 23.64 -2.31 40.91
C ALA A 76 24.64 -2.02 42.04
N ASP A 77 24.14 -1.50 43.16
CA ASP A 77 24.80 -1.56 44.46
C ASP A 77 24.42 -2.89 45.13
N ASP A 78 24.81 -4.01 44.51
CA ASP A 78 24.83 -5.30 45.18
C ASP A 78 26.11 -5.35 46.01
N ASP A 79 25.97 -4.86 47.24
CA ASP A 79 26.91 -4.96 48.35
C ASP A 79 27.33 -6.42 48.57
N PHE A 80 28.46 -6.81 47.99
CA PHE A 80 29.05 -8.14 48.16
C PHE A 80 29.84 -8.20 49.48
N GLY A 81 29.15 -8.04 50.61
CA GLY A 81 29.64 -8.47 51.94
C GLY A 81 29.16 -9.90 52.18
N GLY A 82 29.98 -10.96 52.16
CA GLY A 82 31.25 -11.10 52.84
C GLY A 82 31.01 -11.73 54.22
N GLY A 83 31.17 -13.05 54.35
CA GLY A 83 31.34 -13.67 55.67
C GLY A 83 30.85 -15.11 55.84
N ALA A 84 31.80 -16.04 55.69
CA ALA A 84 32.05 -17.32 56.39
C ALA A 84 30.88 -18.22 56.84
#